data_AF-A0A365TXD8-F1
#
_entry.id   AF-A0A365TXD8-F1
#
_cell.length_a   1.000
_cell.length_b   1.000
_cell.length_c   1.000
_cell.angle_alpha   90.00
_cell.angle_beta   90.00
_cell.angle_gamma   90.00
#
_symmetry.space_group_name_H-M   'P 1'
#
loop_
_entity.id
_entity.type
_entity.pdbx_description
1 polymer ?
#
loop_
_entity_poly.entity_id
_entity_poly.type
_entity_poly.pdbx_seq_one_letter_code
_entity_poly.pdbx_strand_id
1 'polypeptide(L)'
;MQNPVPPTKRQLELLGFMADYHAAHGKWPSQREIAKAMGVNSSNMSGYIRQLIGKSLVRKTTAKHRNAELTSTGWRVIRTTEQQQRLM
;
A
#
# COMPACT_ATOMS: atom_id res chain seq x y z
N MET A 1 -12.70 0.07 -21.82
CA MET A 1 -12.37 0.62 -20.48
C MET A 1 -12.07 -0.57 -19.58
N GLN A 2 -10.81 -0.82 -19.23
CA GLN A 2 -10.43 -1.99 -18.44
C GLN A 2 -10.76 -1.73 -16.97
N ASN A 3 -11.68 -2.49 -16.39
CA ASN A 3 -11.96 -2.41 -14.96
C ASN A 3 -10.68 -2.77 -14.19
N PRO A 4 -10.12 -1.91 -13.34
CA PRO A 4 -8.90 -2.24 -12.61
C PRO A 4 -9.15 -3.46 -11.73
N VAL A 5 -8.32 -4.48 -11.88
CA VAL A 5 -8.42 -5.73 -11.11
C VAL A 5 -8.39 -5.36 -9.61
N PRO A 6 -9.39 -5.79 -8.82
CA PRO A 6 -9.46 -5.45 -7.41
C PRO A 6 -8.17 -5.85 -6.69
N PRO A 7 -7.73 -5.09 -5.67
CA PRO A 7 -6.56 -5.45 -4.89
C PRO A 7 -6.78 -6.77 -4.16
N THR A 8 -5.74 -7.60 -4.11
CA THR A 8 -5.80 -8.87 -3.36
C THR A 8 -5.79 -8.60 -1.85
N LYS A 9 -6.19 -9.59 -1.04
CA LYS A 9 -6.10 -9.49 0.44
C LYS A 9 -4.71 -9.04 0.90
N ARG A 10 -3.66 -9.59 0.29
CA ARG A 10 -2.28 -9.24 0.59
C ARG A 10 -1.91 -7.81 0.22
N GLN A 11 -2.47 -7.31 -0.88
CA GLN A 11 -2.31 -5.90 -1.29
C GLN A 11 -3.05 -4.97 -0.33
N LEU A 12 -4.23 -5.36 0.14
CA LEU A 12 -4.99 -4.61 1.15
C LEU A 12 -4.24 -4.56 2.49
N GLU A 13 -3.70 -5.68 2.97
CA GLU A 13 -2.85 -5.73 4.17
C GLU A 13 -1.65 -4.77 4.07
N LEU A 14 -0.97 -4.76 2.92
CA LEU A 14 0.15 -3.86 2.68
C LEU A 14 -0.30 -2.39 2.73
N LEU A 15 -1.41 -2.06 2.06
CA LEU A 15 -1.94 -0.69 2.05
C LEU A 15 -2.36 -0.24 3.46
N GLY A 16 -2.98 -1.13 4.24
CA GLY A 16 -3.31 -0.90 5.66
C GLY A 16 -2.06 -0.62 6.48
N PHE A 17 -1.04 -1.50 6.39
CA PHE A 17 0.24 -1.28 7.07
C PHE A 17 0.88 0.07 6.69
N MET A 18 0.83 0.47 5.41
CA MET A 18 1.36 1.77 4.99
C MET A 18 0.60 2.94 5.62
N ALA A 19 -0.73 2.84 5.75
CA ALA A 19 -1.55 3.85 6.41
C ALA A 19 -1.23 3.94 7.90
N ASP A 20 -1.18 2.80 8.59
CA ASP A 20 -0.89 2.72 10.02
C ASP A 20 0.51 3.25 10.34
N TYR A 21 1.51 2.85 9.55
CA TYR A 21 2.88 3.32 9.70
C TYR A 21 2.96 4.84 9.49
N HIS A 22 2.28 5.38 8.47
CA HIS A 22 2.25 6.83 8.24
C HIS A 22 1.56 7.57 9.39
N ALA A 23 0.46 7.05 9.91
CA ALA A 23 -0.25 7.62 11.05
C ALA A 23 0.61 7.63 12.33
N ALA A 24 1.37 6.55 12.57
CA ALA A 24 2.21 6.41 13.76
C ALA A 24 3.52 7.21 13.69
N HIS A 25 4.13 7.33 12.51
CA HIS A 25 5.48 7.88 12.35
C HIS A 25 5.57 9.21 11.60
N GLY A 26 4.47 9.69 11.00
CA GLY A 26 4.44 10.90 10.19
C GLY A 26 5.24 10.80 8.87
N LYS A 27 5.65 9.59 8.47
CA LYS A 27 6.40 9.32 7.23
C LYS A 27 5.97 8.00 6.61
N TRP A 28 6.11 7.87 5.30
CA TRP A 28 5.83 6.61 4.60
C TRP A 28 6.91 5.56 4.87
N PRO A 29 6.55 4.27 5.00
CA PRO A 29 7.52 3.22 5.23
C PRO A 29 8.40 2.99 4.00
N SER A 30 9.63 2.56 4.25
CA SER A 30 10.54 2.05 3.24
C SER A 30 10.15 0.65 2.78
N GLN A 31 10.67 0.22 1.63
CA GLN A 31 10.48 -1.15 1.14
C GLN A 31 11.01 -2.21 2.13
N ARG A 32 12.03 -1.90 2.93
CA ARG A 32 12.55 -2.81 3.96
C ARG A 32 11.58 -2.96 5.13
N GLU A 33 10.95 -1.88 5.57
CA GLU A 33 9.96 -1.91 6.64
C GLU A 33 8.70 -2.65 6.20
N ILE A 34 8.24 -2.41 4.97
CA ILE A 34 7.12 -3.16 4.39
C ILE A 34 7.49 -4.65 4.28
N ALA A 35 8.68 -4.98 3.78
CA ALA A 35 9.13 -6.38 3.68
C ALA A 35 9.12 -7.08 5.05
N LYS A 36 9.65 -6.41 6.09
CA LYS A 36 9.68 -6.92 7.46
C LYS A 36 8.27 -7.14 8.01
N ALA A 37 7.38 -6.17 7.85
CA ALA A 37 6.00 -6.27 8.33
C ALA A 37 5.21 -7.37 7.63
N MET A 38 5.46 -7.57 6.34
CA MET A 38 4.83 -8.63 5.55
C MET A 38 5.54 -9.98 5.73
N GLY A 39 6.69 -10.07 6.39
CA GLY A 39 7.44 -11.33 6.48
C GLY A 39 7.90 -11.87 5.11
N VAL A 40 8.22 -10.97 4.17
CA VAL A 40 8.70 -11.33 2.83
C VAL A 40 10.12 -10.81 2.60
N ASN A 41 10.83 -11.38 1.62
CA ASN A 41 12.13 -10.86 1.24
C ASN A 41 12.00 -9.47 0.59
N SER A 42 12.82 -8.52 1.06
CA SER A 42 12.90 -7.16 0.54
C SER A 42 13.24 -7.08 -0.95
N SER A 43 13.90 -8.08 -1.53
CA SER A 43 14.20 -8.15 -2.97
C SER A 43 12.94 -8.15 -3.84
N ASN A 44 11.84 -8.74 -3.34
CA ASN A 44 10.58 -8.86 -4.07
C ASN A 44 9.72 -7.60 -4.00
N MET A 45 10.05 -6.66 -3.11
CA MET A 45 9.18 -5.51 -2.83
C MET A 45 9.05 -4.54 -4.00
N SER A 46 10.07 -4.42 -4.84
CA SER A 46 10.01 -3.60 -6.04
C SER A 46 8.87 -4.01 -6.98
N GLY A 47 8.63 -5.32 -7.11
CA GLY A 47 7.53 -5.89 -7.91
C GLY A 47 6.17 -5.61 -7.29
N TYR A 48 6.02 -5.84 -5.98
CA TYR A 48 4.77 -5.54 -5.25
C TYR A 48 4.38 -4.06 -5.36
N ILE A 49 5.33 -3.15 -5.12
CA ILE A 49 5.08 -1.71 -5.24
C ILE A 49 4.73 -1.33 -6.68
N ARG A 50 5.39 -1.91 -7.69
CA ARG A 50 5.07 -1.64 -9.11
C ARG A 50 3.64 -2.05 -9.46
N GLN A 51 3.15 -3.19 -8.95
CA GLN A 51 1.76 -3.61 -9.16
C GLN A 51 0.76 -2.61 -8.54
N LEU A 52 1.03 -2.12 -7.33
CA LEU A 52 0.19 -1.13 -6.67
C LEU A 52 0.20 0.23 -7.40
N ILE A 53 1.34 0.62 -7.98
CA ILE A 53 1.44 1.79 -8.86
C ILE A 53 0.61 1.58 -10.12
N GLY A 54 0.69 0.41 -10.76
CA GLY A 54 -0.11 0.07 -11.93
C GLY A 54 -1.62 0.11 -11.66
N LYS A 55 -2.03 -0.11 -10.41
CA LYS A 55 -3.42 0.03 -9.93
C LYS A 55 -3.78 1.44 -9.45
N SER A 56 -2.85 2.39 -9.54
CA SER A 56 -2.99 3.77 -9.04
C SER A 56 -3.33 3.85 -7.54
N LEU A 57 -2.97 2.84 -6.74
CA LEU A 57 -3.20 2.79 -5.29
C LEU A 57 -2.08 3.47 -4.52
N VAL A 58 -0.87 3.42 -5.06
CA VAL A 58 0.31 4.11 -4.53
C VAL A 58 1.02 4.86 -5.65
N ARG A 59 1.80 5.87 -5.29
CA ARG A 59 2.73 6.55 -6.20
C ARG A 59 4.10 6.68 -5.55
N LYS A 60 5.16 6.78 -6.35
CA LYS A 60 6.51 7.05 -5.82
C LYS A 60 6.58 8.49 -5.32
N THR A 61 7.18 8.69 -4.15
CA THR A 61 7.49 10.03 -3.67
C THR A 61 8.65 10.62 -4.49
N THR A 62 8.58 11.91 -4.83
CA THR A 62 9.65 12.62 -5.54
C THR A 62 10.87 12.92 -4.66
N ALA A 63 10.72 12.79 -3.33
CA ALA A 63 11.79 13.03 -2.38
C ALA A 63 12.89 11.95 -2.44
N LYS A 64 14.09 12.28 -1.93
CA LYS A 64 15.31 11.44 -1.84
C LYS A 64 15.10 9.99 -1.35
N HIS A 65 13.96 9.67 -0.75
CA HIS A 65 13.63 8.34 -0.25
C HIS A 65 12.78 7.57 -1.27
N ARG A 66 13.17 6.32 -1.56
CA ARG A 66 12.49 5.39 -2.49
C ARG A 66 11.15 4.86 -1.95
N ASN A 67 10.42 5.71 -1.24
CA ASN A 67 9.19 5.36 -0.57
C ASN A 67 8.02 5.53 -1.54
N ALA A 68 6.92 4.86 -1.22
CA ALA A 68 5.67 5.01 -1.93
C ALA A 68 4.64 5.62 -0.97
N GLU A 69 3.80 6.50 -1.50
CA GLU A 69 2.71 7.12 -0.76
C GLU A 69 1.37 6.64 -1.29
N LEU A 70 0.40 6.49 -0.40
CA LEU A 70 -0.98 6.18 -0.79
C LEU A 70 -1.55 7.32 -1.62
N THR A 71 -2.22 6.98 -2.72
CA THR A 71 -3.03 7.94 -3.48
C THR A 71 -4.40 8.11 -2.83
N SER A 72 -5.18 9.08 -3.29
CA SER A 72 -6.59 9.22 -2.89
C SER A 72 -7.39 7.93 -3.15
N THR A 73 -7.06 7.18 -4.22
CA THR A 73 -7.65 5.88 -4.53
C THR A 73 -7.23 4.82 -3.52
N GLY A 74 -5.94 4.74 -3.17
CA GLY A 74 -5.45 3.83 -2.13
C GLY A 74 -6.16 4.05 -0.79
N TRP A 75 -6.27 5.31 -0.36
CA TRP A 75 -7.01 5.70 0.85
C TRP A 75 -8.50 5.36 0.80
N ARG A 76 -9.13 5.43 -0.38
CA ARG A 76 -10.54 5.06 -0.53
C ARG A 76 -10.73 3.56 -0.37
N VAL A 77 -9.87 2.76 -1.01
CA VAL A 77 -9.92 1.30 -0.95
C VAL A 77 -9.79 0.79 0.49
N ILE A 78 -8.84 1.32 1.26
CA ILE A 78 -8.67 0.97 2.68
C ILE A 78 -9.96 1.25 3.46
N ARG A 79 -10.48 2.49 3.36
CA ARG A 79 -11.70 2.90 4.07
C ARG A 79 -12.93 2.05 3.72
N THR A 80 -13.12 1.72 2.44
CA THR A 80 -14.23 0.85 2.01
C THR A 80 -14.06 -0.56 2.58
N THR A 81 -12.84 -1.08 2.63
CA THR A 81 -12.55 -2.42 3.15
C THR A 81 -12.80 -2.48 4.66
N GLU A 82 -12.35 -1.48 5.42
CA GLU A 82 -12.58 -1.37 6.86
C GLU A 82 -14.07 -1.26 7.20
N GLN A 83 -14.82 -0.48 6.41
CA GLN A 83 -16.28 -0.35 6.56
C GLN A 83 -16.99 -1.68 6.31
N GLN A 84 -16.56 -2.44 5.29
CA GLN A 84 -17.12 -3.77 5.00
C GLN A 84 -16.84 -4.78 6.12
N GLN A 85 -15.63 -4.76 6.69
CA GLN A 85 -15.26 -5.64 7.81
C GLN A 85 -16.02 -5.34 9.09
N ARG A 86 -16.46 -4.09 9.30
CA ARG A 86 -17.23 -3.68 10.48
C ARG A 86 -18.73 -3.99 10.38
N LEU A 87 -19.23 -4.24 9.16
CA LEU A 87 -20.64 -4.51 8.86
C LEU A 87 -20.94 -6.00 8.66
N MET A 88 -19.93 -6.87 8.79
CA MET A 88 -20.03 -8.34 8.78
C MET A 88 -19.85 -8.87 10.20
#